data_AF-A0A8T6CBW5-F1
#
_entry.id   AF-A0A8T6CBW5-F1
#
_cell.length_a   1.000
_cell.length_b   1.000
_cell.length_c   1.000
_cell.angle_alpha   90.00
_cell.angle_beta   90.00
_cell.angle_gamma   90.00
#
_symmetry.space_group_name_H-M   'P 1'
#
loop_
_entity.id
_entity.type
_entity.pdbx_description
1 polymer ?
#
loop_
_entity_poly.entity_id
_entity_poly.type
_entity_poly.pdbx_seq_one_letter_code
_entity_poly.pdbx_strand_id
1 'polypeptide(L)' 'MTMRSRRMEGDELRDYLDAGTGNEWGLLATLDREGYPHVVPLGYFRDGDDILLGTPDGT' A
#
# COMPACT_ATOMS: atom_id res chain seq x y z
N MET A 1 2.89 -11.10 -27.09
CA MET A 1 3.63 -10.55 -25.94
C MET A 1 3.25 -11.36 -24.71
N THR A 2 4.10 -12.27 -24.26
CA THR A 2 3.82 -13.08 -23.06
C THR A 2 4.33 -12.32 -21.84
N MET A 3 3.43 -11.89 -20.96
CA MET A 3 3.82 -11.23 -19.71
C MET A 3 4.38 -12.30 -18.77
N ARG A 4 5.64 -12.15 -18.34
CA ARG A 4 6.25 -12.99 -17.30
C ARG A 4 6.17 -12.23 -15.98
N SER A 5 5.41 -12.75 -15.03
CA SER A 5 5.45 -12.25 -13.66
C SER A 5 6.72 -12.72 -12.97
N ARG A 6 7.27 -11.87 -12.11
CA ARG A 6 8.35 -12.23 -11.18
C ARG A 6 8.07 -11.59 -9.83
N ARG A 7 8.64 -12.16 -8.78
CA ARG A 7 8.56 -11.61 -7.44
C ARG A 7 9.51 -10.41 -7.31
N MET A 8 9.05 -9.35 -6.64
CA MET A 8 9.86 -8.20 -6.23
C MET A 8 10.18 -8.35 -4.75
N GLU A 9 11.41 -8.06 -4.35
CA GLU A 9 11.90 -8.28 -2.99
C GLU A 9 12.93 -7.21 -2.60
N GLY A 10 13.11 -7.03 -1.29
CA GLY A 10 14.16 -6.18 -0.74
C GLY A 10 14.13 -4.77 -1.32
N ASP A 11 15.30 -4.28 -1.74
CA ASP A 11 15.47 -2.91 -2.24
C ASP A 11 14.65 -2.63 -3.50
N GLU A 12 14.43 -3.65 -4.34
CA GLU A 12 13.57 -3.46 -5.52
C GLU A 12 12.12 -3.18 -5.13
N LEU A 13 11.62 -3.87 -4.11
CA LEU A 13 10.27 -3.60 -3.60
C LEU A 13 10.20 -2.22 -2.94
N ARG A 14 11.23 -1.83 -2.19
CA ARG A 14 11.33 -0.52 -1.56
C ARG A 14 11.34 0.59 -2.61
N ASP A 15 12.21 0.47 -3.61
CA ASP A 15 12.30 1.39 -4.75
C ASP A 15 10.97 1.47 -5.50
N TYR A 16 10.27 0.35 -5.69
CA TYR A 16 8.95 0.35 -6.32
C TYR A 16 7.92 1.14 -5.49
N LEU A 17 7.90 0.95 -4.18
CA LEU A 17 6.99 1.69 -3.28
C LEU A 17 7.37 3.18 -3.18
N ASP A 18 8.67 3.50 -3.23
CA ASP A 18 9.21 4.86 -3.11
C ASP A 18 9.17 5.64 -4.44
N ALA A 19 9.20 4.96 -5.59
CA ALA A 19 9.26 5.57 -6.92
C ALA A 19 8.01 6.39 -7.28
N GLY A 20 6.94 6.31 -6.48
CA GLY A 20 5.80 7.22 -6.59
C GLY A 20 5.22 7.26 -8.00
N THR A 21 5.25 6.15 -8.75
CA THR A 21 4.78 6.10 -10.14
C THR A 21 3.25 6.10 -10.18
N GLY A 22 2.65 7.26 -9.86
CA GLY A 22 1.32 7.64 -10.31
C GLY A 22 0.31 8.00 -9.24
N ASN A 23 0.43 7.51 -8.00
CA ASN A 23 -0.49 7.84 -6.90
C ASN A 23 0.22 7.62 -5.56
N GLU A 24 0.30 8.64 -4.71
CA GLU A 24 0.68 8.54 -3.29
C GLU A 24 -0.34 7.72 -2.47
N TRP A 25 -1.09 6.82 -3.11
CA TRP A 25 -2.28 6.15 -2.60
C TRP A 25 -2.12 4.63 -2.68
N GLY A 26 -2.33 3.97 -1.53
CA GLY A 26 -2.48 2.52 -1.42
C GLY A 26 -3.94 2.14 -1.18
N LEU A 27 -4.27 0.86 -1.38
CA LEU A 27 -5.56 0.31 -0.96
C LEU A 27 -5.39 -0.37 0.40
N LEU A 28 -5.95 0.24 1.45
CA LEU A 28 -6.02 -0.39 2.75
C LEU A 28 -7.25 -1.31 2.77
N ALA A 29 -7.01 -2.61 2.96
CA ALA A 29 -8.04 -3.59 3.19
C ALA A 29 -8.02 -4.01 4.67
N THR A 30 -9.12 -3.82 5.37
CA THR A 30 -9.34 -4.30 6.74
C THR A 30 -10.53 -5.24 6.79
N LEU A 31 -10.70 -5.91 7.93
CA LEU A 31 -11.92 -6.64 8.26
C LEU A 31 -12.68 -5.84 9.32
N ASP A 32 -14.01 -5.78 9.20
CA ASP A 32 -14.86 -5.28 10.28
C ASP A 32 -14.97 -6.29 11.43
N ARG A 33 -15.78 -5.97 12.44
CA ARG A 33 -15.93 -6.81 13.65
C ARG A 33 -16.58 -8.16 13.33
N GLU A 34 -17.32 -8.23 12.25
CA GLU A 34 -18.04 -9.40 11.77
C GLU A 34 -17.25 -10.19 10.71
N GLY A 35 -16.08 -9.69 10.31
CA GLY A 35 -15.17 -10.33 9.36
C GLY A 35 -15.42 -9.98 7.89
N TYR A 36 -16.26 -8.97 7.59
CA TYR A 36 -16.44 -8.50 6.23
C TYR A 36 -15.31 -7.57 5.79
N PRO A 37 -14.84 -7.69 4.53
CA PRO A 37 -13.78 -6.84 4.03
C PRO A 37 -14.28 -5.40 3.81
N HIS A 38 -13.49 -4.44 4.28
CA HIS A 38 -13.64 -3.02 3.99
C HIS A 38 -12.36 -2.52 3.31
N VAL A 39 -12.49 -1.88 2.14
CA VAL A 39 -11.35 -1.44 1.33
C VAL A 39 -11.49 0.03 0.98
N VAL A 40 -10.47 0.82 1.30
CA VAL A 40 -10.44 2.26 1.03
C VAL A 40 -9.10 2.70 0.43
N PRO A 41 -9.10 3.70 -0.48
CA PRO A 41 -7.87 4.33 -0.92
C PRO A 41 -7.37 5.30 0.17
N LEU A 42 -6.10 5.20 0.54
CA LEU A 42 -5.47 6.10 1.50
C LEU A 42 -4.10 6.55 1.02
N GLY A 43 -3.78 7.82 1.32
CA GLY A 43 -2.45 8.35 1.16
C GLY A 43 -1.46 7.59 2.05
N TYR A 44 -0.28 7.26 1.53
CA TYR A 44 0.77 6.61 2.32
C TYR A 44 2.16 7.18 2.06
N PHE A 45 3.05 7.02 3.04
CA PHE A 45 4.48 7.23 2.90
C PHE A 45 5.24 6.13 3.65
N ARG A 46 6.48 5.87 3.23
CA ARG A 46 7.38 4.91 3.89
C ARG A 46 8.30 5.62 4.88
N ASP A 47 8.51 4.98 6.03
CA ASP A 47 9.58 5.32 6.98
C ASP A 47 10.36 4.05 7.31
N GLY A 48 11.55 3.88 6.72
CA GLY A 48 12.31 2.64 6.85
C GLY A 48 11.56 1.43 6.29
N ASP A 49 11.10 0.54 7.17
CA ASP A 49 10.29 -0.63 6.82
C ASP A 49 8.79 -0.45 7.19
N ASP A 50 8.41 0.71 7.70
CA ASP A 50 7.03 1.05 8.08
C ASP A 50 6.27 1.76 6.96
N ILE A 51 4.95 1.53 6.91
CA ILE A 51 4.00 2.24 6.05
C ILE A 51 3.13 3.12 6.95
N LEU A 52 3.23 4.42 6.73
CA LEU A 52 2.46 5.42 7.47
C LEU A 52 1.28 5.86 6.61
N LEU A 53 0.07 5.74 7.17
CA LEU A 53 -1.20 6.06 6.52
C LEU A 53 -1.83 7.26 7.22
N GLY A 54 -2.20 8.29 6.46
CA GLY A 54 -2.91 9.45 6.98
C GLY A 54 -4.41 9.20 7.06
N THR A 55 -5.01 9.33 8.25
CA THR A 55 -6.47 9.31 8.43
C THR A 55 -6.94 10.57 9.16
N PRO A 56 -8.18 11.04 8.92
CA PRO A 56 -8.76 12.11 9.72
C PRO A 56 -8.89 11.72 11.19
N ASP A 57 -8.75 12.69 12.09
CA ASP A 57 -9.04 12.47 13.51
C ASP A 57 -10.49 12.01 13.72
N GLY A 58 -10.69 11.01 14.58
CA GLY A 58 -12.00 10.42 14.87
C GLY A 58 -12.56 9.44 13.82
N THR A 59 -11.73 8.92 12.90
CA THR A 59 -12.10 7.79 12.03
C THR A 59 -11.84 6.42 12.65
#